data_AF-A0A972BD43-F1
#
_entry.id   AF-A0A972BD43-F1
#
_cell.length_a   1.000
_cell.length_b   1.000
_cell.length_c   1.000
_cell.angle_alpha   90.00
_cell.angle_beta   90.00
_cell.angle_gamma   90.00
#
_symmetry.space_group_name_H-M   'P 1'
#
loop_
_entity.id
_entity.type
_entity.pdbx_description
1 polymer ?
#
loop_
_entity_poly.entity_id
_entity_poly.type
_entity_poly.pdbx_seq_one_letter_code
_entity_poly.pdbx_strand_id
1 'polypeptide(L)'
;DDISDALLWLNDMHETIEQCKPLDQAVHSGGHRVFTPEEYEVLGTQAIGFLMYLEQSKAITPVMREVIIEQSQLLDESPVSPATIRLISLMTLWSQETPVPRWIYEELMTLPNETLQH
;
A
#
# COMPACT_ATOMS: atom_id res chain seq x y z
N ASP A 1 -22.23 10.71 -6.86
CA ASP A 1 -21.46 9.76 -7.69
C ASP A 1 -20.11 9.44 -7.07
N ASP A 2 -19.32 10.43 -6.65
CA ASP A 2 -17.97 10.21 -6.06
C ASP A 2 -17.88 9.18 -4.90
N ILE A 3 -18.86 9.13 -4.00
CA ILE A 3 -18.86 8.13 -2.89
C ILE A 3 -19.11 6.73 -3.44
N SER A 4 -19.99 6.58 -4.44
CA SER A 4 -20.27 5.28 -5.07
C SER A 4 -19.05 4.77 -5.82
N ASP A 5 -18.34 5.65 -6.53
CA ASP A 5 -17.13 5.31 -7.27
C ASP A 5 -15.99 4.93 -6.32
N ALA A 6 -15.83 5.65 -5.21
CA ALA A 6 -14.86 5.30 -4.16
C ALA A 6 -15.18 3.94 -3.49
N LEU A 7 -16.46 3.60 -3.34
CA LEU A 7 -16.89 2.30 -2.79
C LEU A 7 -16.71 1.16 -3.80
N LEU A 8 -16.94 1.39 -5.09
CA LEU A 8 -16.64 0.42 -6.14
C LEU A 8 -15.15 0.13 -6.22
N TRP A 9 -14.32 1.18 -6.19
CA TRP A 9 -12.86 1.06 -6.12
C TRP A 9 -12.39 0.23 -4.92
N LEU A 10 -12.98 0.47 -3.74
CA LEU A 10 -12.67 -0.32 -2.54
C LEU A 10 -13.10 -1.79 -2.68
N ASN A 11 -14.24 -2.06 -3.30
CA ASN A 11 -14.73 -3.43 -3.55
C ASN A 11 -13.79 -4.19 -4.50
N ASP A 12 -13.38 -3.56 -5.60
CA ASP A 12 -12.44 -4.15 -6.57
C ASP A 12 -11.10 -4.50 -5.91
N MET A 13 -10.61 -3.64 -5.02
CA MET A 13 -9.39 -3.89 -4.23
C MET A 13 -9.56 -5.07 -3.27
N HIS A 14 -10.70 -5.17 -2.56
CA HIS A 14 -10.98 -6.30 -1.67
C HIS A 14 -11.08 -7.63 -2.44
N GLU A 15 -11.75 -7.66 -3.59
CA GLU A 15 -11.84 -8.84 -4.45
C GLU A 15 -10.45 -9.29 -4.95
N THR A 16 -9.60 -8.35 -5.37
CA THR A 16 -8.23 -8.62 -5.82
C THR A 16 -7.40 -9.28 -4.70
N ILE A 17 -7.56 -8.78 -3.48
CA ILE A 17 -6.87 -9.29 -2.30
C ILE A 17 -7.31 -10.71 -1.95
N GLU A 18 -8.62 -10.96 -1.90
CA GLU A 18 -9.13 -12.30 -1.56
C GLU A 18 -8.74 -13.35 -2.61
N GLN A 19 -8.69 -12.96 -3.89
CA GLN A 19 -8.18 -13.82 -4.96
C GLN A 19 -6.69 -14.14 -4.81
N CYS A 20 -5.89 -13.20 -4.30
CA CYS A 20 -4.45 -13.36 -4.17
C CYS A 20 -4.00 -13.97 -2.83
N LYS A 21 -4.88 -14.07 -1.83
CA LYS A 21 -4.62 -14.64 -0.50
C LYS A 21 -3.96 -16.04 -0.49
N PRO A 22 -4.29 -16.98 -1.41
CA PRO A 22 -3.60 -18.26 -1.48
C PRO A 22 -2.12 -18.13 -1.87
N LEU A 23 -1.73 -17.05 -2.56
CA LEU A 23 -0.36 -16.80 -3.00
C LEU A 23 0.56 -16.38 -1.84
N ASP A 24 0.03 -15.77 -0.78
CA ASP A 24 0.81 -15.40 0.41
C ASP A 24 1.49 -16.60 1.07
N GLN A 25 0.89 -17.79 0.97
CA GLN A 25 1.44 -19.03 1.52
C GLN A 25 2.50 -19.66 0.62
N ALA A 26 2.46 -19.37 -0.68
CA ALA A 26 3.37 -19.92 -1.69
C ALA A 26 4.63 -19.06 -1.89
N VAL A 27 4.56 -17.76 -1.56
CA VAL A 27 5.70 -16.85 -1.66
C VAL A 27 6.64 -17.05 -0.47
N HIS A 28 7.71 -17.81 -0.68
CA HIS A 28 8.83 -17.86 0.27
C HIS A 28 9.67 -16.58 0.14
N SER A 29 9.55 -15.71 1.14
CA SER A 29 10.12 -14.36 1.24
C SER A 29 11.65 -14.35 1.47
N GLY A 30 12.40 -14.76 0.45
CA GLY A 30 13.87 -14.61 0.41
C GLY A 30 14.39 -13.65 -0.66
N GLY A 31 13.56 -13.27 -1.65
CA GLY A 31 13.95 -12.41 -2.76
C GLY A 31 13.59 -10.94 -2.53
N HIS A 32 14.41 -10.02 -3.06
CA HIS A 32 14.07 -8.61 -3.15
C HIS A 32 13.38 -8.32 -4.48
N ARG A 33 12.29 -7.55 -4.46
CA ARG A 33 11.67 -7.06 -5.68
C ARG A 33 12.52 -5.96 -6.31
N VAL A 34 12.53 -5.93 -7.64
CA VAL A 34 13.07 -4.83 -8.45
C VAL A 34 11.90 -4.04 -9.04
N PHE A 35 11.94 -2.72 -8.92
CA PHE A 35 10.92 -1.83 -9.47
C PHE A 35 11.27 -1.42 -10.91
N THR A 36 10.27 -1.34 -11.78
CA THR A 36 10.44 -0.90 -13.17
C THR A 36 10.61 0.62 -13.27
N PRO A 37 11.17 1.16 -14.37
CA PRO A 37 11.27 2.61 -14.56
C PRO A 37 9.90 3.31 -14.46
N GLU A 38 8.86 2.71 -15.01
CA GLU A 38 7.48 3.21 -14.95
C GLU A 38 6.96 3.27 -13.51
N GLU A 39 7.23 2.24 -12.71
CA GLU A 39 6.89 2.25 -11.28
C GLU A 39 7.64 3.34 -10.52
N TYR A 40 8.92 3.59 -10.86
CA TYR A 40 9.67 4.71 -10.29
C TYR A 40 9.08 6.07 -10.67
N GLU A 41 8.55 6.23 -11.88
CA GLU A 41 7.89 7.45 -12.34
C GLU A 41 6.54 7.65 -11.63
N VAL A 42 5.72 6.61 -11.54
CA VAL A 42 4.40 6.68 -10.91
C VAL A 42 4.49 6.81 -9.39
N LEU A 43 5.23 5.93 -8.71
CA LEU A 43 5.28 5.92 -7.24
C LEU A 43 6.25 6.98 -6.69
N GLY A 44 7.36 7.23 -7.40
CA GLY A 44 8.47 8.01 -6.87
C GLY A 44 9.25 7.27 -5.78
N THR A 45 10.44 7.81 -5.46
CA THR A 45 11.37 7.15 -4.53
C THR A 45 10.83 7.06 -3.10
N GLN A 46 10.06 8.06 -2.65
CA GLN A 46 9.56 8.12 -1.29
C GLN A 46 8.47 7.06 -1.03
N ALA A 47 7.52 6.90 -1.95
CA ALA A 47 6.48 5.89 -1.84
C ALA A 47 7.07 4.47 -1.91
N ILE A 48 8.03 4.24 -2.82
CA ILE A 48 8.75 2.96 -2.93
C ILE A 48 9.46 2.62 -1.61
N GLY A 49 10.22 3.57 -1.04
CA GLY A 49 10.90 3.37 0.24
C GLY A 49 9.93 3.06 1.38
N PHE A 50 8.77 3.72 1.39
CA PHE A 50 7.71 3.46 2.37
C PHE A 50 7.12 2.04 2.23
N LEU A 51 6.81 1.59 1.01
CA LEU A 51 6.32 0.23 0.77
C LEU A 51 7.33 -0.84 1.18
N MET A 52 8.61 -0.63 0.85
CA MET A 52 9.69 -1.53 1.28
C MET A 52 9.79 -1.60 2.81
N TYR A 53 9.63 -0.48 3.50
CA TYR A 53 9.61 -0.43 4.97
C TYR A 53 8.41 -1.20 5.56
N LEU A 54 7.21 -1.02 5.00
CA LEU A 54 6.03 -1.77 5.44
C LEU A 54 6.20 -3.29 5.23
N GLU A 55 6.78 -3.70 4.11
CA GLU A 55 7.05 -5.13 3.84
C GLU A 55 8.11 -5.68 4.80
N GLN A 56 9.21 -4.96 5.02
CA GLN A 56 10.30 -5.39 5.93
C GLN A 56 9.83 -5.49 7.39
N SER A 57 8.92 -4.61 7.81
CA SER A 57 8.31 -4.66 9.15
C SER A 57 7.22 -5.74 9.27
N LYS A 58 6.92 -6.46 8.17
CA LYS A 58 5.83 -7.44 8.05
C LYS A 58 4.44 -6.83 8.28
N ALA A 59 4.32 -5.52 8.09
CA ALA A 59 3.03 -4.83 8.13
C ALA A 59 2.17 -5.23 6.94
N ILE A 60 2.79 -5.42 5.77
CA ILE A 60 2.15 -5.92 4.55
C ILE A 60 2.90 -7.15 4.03
N THR A 61 2.20 -8.02 3.30
CA THR A 61 2.83 -9.14 2.59
C THR A 61 3.34 -8.70 1.21
N PRO A 62 4.20 -9.49 0.55
CA PRO A 62 4.60 -9.22 -0.83
C PRO A 62 3.41 -9.10 -1.79
N VAL A 63 2.35 -9.88 -1.57
CA VAL A 63 1.10 -9.81 -2.36
C VAL A 63 0.40 -8.46 -2.13
N MET A 64 0.23 -8.06 -0.87
CA MET A 64 -0.37 -6.76 -0.55
C MET A 64 0.42 -5.59 -1.13
N ARG A 65 1.76 -5.70 -1.19
CA ARG A 65 2.59 -4.70 -1.85
C ARG A 65 2.29 -4.60 -3.35
N GLU A 66 2.07 -5.71 -4.07
CA GLU A 66 1.66 -5.64 -5.49
C GLU A 66 0.30 -4.96 -5.65
N VAL A 67 -0.68 -5.31 -4.79
CA VAL A 67 -2.00 -4.66 -4.83
C VAL A 67 -1.88 -3.16 -4.64
N ILE A 68 -1.09 -2.70 -3.67
CA ILE A 68 -0.88 -1.26 -3.45
C ILE A 68 -0.24 -0.59 -4.68
N ILE A 69 0.72 -1.26 -5.34
CA ILE A 69 1.36 -0.74 -6.56
C ILE A 69 0.35 -0.64 -7.70
N GLU A 70 -0.46 -1.68 -7.94
CA GLU A 70 -1.50 -1.69 -8.97
C GLU A 70 -2.51 -0.57 -8.73
N GLN A 71 -2.99 -0.41 -7.51
CA GLN A 71 -3.93 0.67 -7.16
C GLN A 71 -3.31 2.06 -7.34
N SER A 72 -2.02 2.21 -7.03
CA SER A 72 -1.31 3.47 -7.22
C SER A 72 -1.21 3.86 -8.71
N GLN A 73 -1.08 2.88 -9.61
CA GLN A 73 -1.01 3.11 -11.06
C GLN A 73 -2.36 3.49 -11.68
N LEU A 74 -3.49 3.20 -11.01
CA LEU A 74 -4.82 3.60 -11.45
C LEU A 74 -5.13 5.07 -11.13
N LEU A 75 -4.30 5.72 -10.32
CA LEU A 75 -4.46 7.13 -9.98
C LEU A 75 -3.83 8.03 -11.06
N ASP A 76 -4.51 9.12 -11.38
CA ASP A 76 -3.96 10.20 -12.22
C ASP A 76 -3.03 11.12 -11.40
N GLU A 77 -2.10 10.50 -10.64
CA GLU A 77 -1.14 11.16 -9.76
C GLU A 77 0.25 10.54 -9.95
N SER A 78 1.21 11.30 -10.50
CA SER A 78 2.60 10.87 -10.66
C SER A 78 3.55 12.07 -10.40
N PRO A 79 4.48 11.96 -9.43
CA PRO A 79 4.63 10.85 -8.49
C PRO A 79 3.52 10.86 -7.42
N VAL A 80 3.10 9.67 -6.97
CA VAL A 80 2.13 9.49 -5.89
C VAL A 80 2.62 10.12 -4.59
N SER A 81 1.80 10.97 -3.97
CA SER A 81 2.17 11.63 -2.74
C SER A 81 2.32 10.64 -1.56
N PRO A 82 3.14 10.98 -0.55
CA PRO A 82 3.26 10.17 0.67
C PRO A 82 1.95 10.04 1.46
N ALA A 83 1.00 10.95 1.27
CA ALA A 83 -0.32 10.86 1.89
C ALA A 83 -1.18 9.83 1.15
N THR A 84 -1.19 9.90 -0.18
CA THR A 84 -1.92 8.96 -1.05
C THR A 84 -1.46 7.53 -0.82
N ILE A 85 -0.15 7.25 -0.82
CA ILE A 85 0.35 5.88 -0.64
C ILE A 85 0.01 5.30 0.73
N ARG A 86 0.02 6.12 1.80
CA ARG A 86 -0.40 5.71 3.14
C ARG A 86 -1.89 5.39 3.18
N LEU A 87 -2.71 6.18 2.50
CA LEU A 87 -4.15 5.94 2.40
C LEU A 87 -4.44 4.61 1.69
N ILE A 88 -3.84 4.37 0.52
CA ILE A 88 -3.99 3.10 -0.21
C ILE A 88 -3.52 1.93 0.65
N SER A 89 -2.37 2.07 1.33
CA SER A 89 -1.82 1.03 2.22
C SER A 89 -2.78 0.70 3.37
N LEU A 90 -3.36 1.73 3.99
CA LEU A 90 -4.35 1.56 5.06
C LEU A 90 -5.61 0.86 4.56
N MET A 91 -6.11 1.25 3.39
CA MET A 91 -7.29 0.65 2.79
C MET A 91 -7.04 -0.82 2.43
N THR A 92 -5.87 -1.11 1.87
CA THR A 92 -5.39 -2.49 1.60
C THR A 92 -5.39 -3.31 2.88
N LEU A 93 -4.89 -2.77 3.99
CA LEU A 93 -4.88 -3.43 5.30
C LEU A 93 -6.28 -3.67 5.86
N TRP A 94 -7.18 -2.68 5.77
CA TRP A 94 -8.56 -2.82 6.25
C TRP A 94 -9.38 -3.84 5.46
N SER A 95 -9.09 -4.01 4.17
CA SER A 95 -9.80 -4.99 3.35
C SER A 95 -9.52 -6.45 3.71
N GLN A 96 -8.50 -6.74 4.54
CA GLN A 96 -8.16 -8.10 4.96
C GLN A 96 -9.11 -8.68 6.03
N GLU A 97 -10.08 -7.88 6.50
CA GLU A 97 -10.97 -8.19 7.64
C GLU A 97 -10.22 -8.53 8.95
N THR A 98 -8.91 -8.25 9.01
CA THR A 98 -8.08 -8.42 10.21
C THR A 98 -7.83 -7.09 10.90
N PRO A 99 -7.79 -7.05 12.24
CA PRO A 99 -7.51 -5.81 12.96
C PRO A 99 -6.09 -5.32 12.65
N VAL A 100 -5.98 -4.07 12.20
CA VAL A 100 -4.69 -3.42 11.96
C VAL A 100 -4.01 -3.15 13.30
N PRO A 101 -2.78 -3.67 13.53
CA PRO A 101 -2.01 -3.35 14.71
C PRO A 101 -1.87 -1.85 14.93
N ARG A 102 -2.06 -1.39 16.18
CA ARG A 102 -2.03 0.03 16.53
C ARG A 102 -0.78 0.75 16.01
N TRP A 103 0.40 0.13 16.11
CA TRP A 103 1.64 0.74 15.66
C TRP A 103 1.68 1.00 14.13
N ILE A 104 1.05 0.14 13.32
CA ILE A 104 0.92 0.34 11.87
C ILE A 104 -0.03 1.49 11.60
N TYR A 105 -1.15 1.53 12.32
CA TYR A 105 -2.11 2.61 12.21
C TYR A 105 -1.48 3.96 12.55
N GLU A 106 -0.74 4.07 13.65
CA GLU A 106 -0.04 5.31 14.02
C GLU A 106 0.97 5.72 12.94
N GLU A 107 1.75 4.78 12.39
CA GLU A 107 2.71 5.05 11.32
C GLU A 107 2.06 5.50 9.98
N LEU A 108 0.86 4.97 9.68
CA LEU A 108 0.08 5.37 8.50
C LEU A 108 -0.64 6.71 8.71
N MET A 109 -0.93 7.07 9.96
CA MET A 109 -1.64 8.30 10.32
C MET A 109 -0.72 9.45 10.73
N THR A 110 0.57 9.20 10.95
CA THR A 110 1.55 10.26 11.22
C THR A 110 1.69 11.15 9.99
N LEU A 111 1.08 12.34 10.09
CA LEU A 111 1.26 13.42 9.13
C LEU A 111 2.74 13.84 9.12
N PRO A 112 3.35 14.16 7.96
CA PRO A 112 4.78 14.42 7.85
C PRO A 112 5.25 15.77 8.45
N ASN A 113 4.57 16.35 9.44
CA ASN A 113 4.91 17.67 10.01
C ASN A 113 5.18 17.73 11.52
N GLU A 114 5.28 16.61 12.25
CA GLU A 114 5.65 16.65 13.68
C GLU A 114 7.07 16.18 14.02
N THR A 115 7.95 15.97 13.02
CA THR A 115 9.38 15.69 13.26
C THR A 115 10.29 16.91 13.03
N LEU A 116 9.75 18.13 13.17
CA LEU A 116 10.54 19.36 13.32
C LEU A 116 10.22 20.03 14.65
N GLN A 117 10.67 19.41 15.75
CA GLN A 117 11.10 20.06 17.00
C GLN A 117 11.45 18.97 18.02
N HIS A 118 12.71 18.55 18.05
CA HIS A 118 13.46 18.31 19.29
C HIS A 118 14.94 18.09 18.98
#